data_AF-A0A957EYN5-F1
#
_entry.id   AF-A0A957EYN5-F1
#
_cell.length_a   1.000
_cell.length_b   1.000
_cell.length_c   1.000
_cell.angle_alpha   90.00
_cell.angle_beta   90.00
_cell.angle_gamma   90.00
#
_symmetry.space_group_name_H-M   'P 1'
#
loop_
_entity.id
_entity.type
_entity.pdbx_description
1 polymer ?
#
loop_
_entity_poly.entity_id
_entity_poly.type
_entity_poly.pdbx_seq_one_letter_code
_entity_poly.pdbx_strand_id
1 'polypeptide(L)'
;MAQKRKHIKVTYSNMSSPDPLLHQYYEEDVAAIKAELGKNYPMYINGTWREGRSTFTKTSPIDTSMVIGHFQQGDAEDVAEAVVAAKAAFPAWRDTPWQERVALLNKAADLISERVFYLAAALSLEVGKNRMEAVGDAEETADLIRYCTQVMTDNNGFIRDLAAESERHHNRSVLKPH
;
A
#
# COMPACT_ATOMS: atom_id res chain seq x y z
N MET A 1 20.96 17.74 5.26
CA MET A 1 20.49 16.71 4.32
C MET A 1 20.40 15.40 5.11
N ALA A 2 19.24 14.76 5.19
CA ALA A 2 19.13 13.47 5.86
C ALA A 2 19.92 12.44 5.05
N GLN A 3 20.84 11.71 5.70
CA GLN A 3 21.61 10.64 5.07
C GLN A 3 20.63 9.59 4.50
N LYS A 4 20.74 9.25 3.22
CA LYS A 4 19.89 8.21 2.61
C LYS A 4 20.21 6.87 3.29
N ARG A 5 19.25 6.29 4.01
CA ARG A 5 19.39 4.97 4.67
C ARG A 5 19.75 3.91 3.63
N LYS A 6 20.58 2.92 4.01
CA LYS A 6 20.86 1.76 3.16
C LYS A 6 19.54 1.01 2.96
N HIS A 7 19.18 0.71 1.72
CA HIS A 7 18.00 -0.12 1.47
C HIS A 7 18.27 -1.55 1.98
N ILE A 8 17.42 -2.03 2.87
CA ILE A 8 17.45 -3.39 3.40
C ILE A 8 16.33 -4.16 2.73
N LYS A 9 16.68 -5.11 1.88
CA LYS A 9 15.68 -5.99 1.28
C LYS A 9 15.20 -6.96 2.35
N VAL A 10 13.92 -6.92 2.71
CA VAL A 10 13.31 -7.89 3.63
C VAL A 10 12.55 -8.92 2.80
N THR A 11 12.84 -10.19 3.03
CA THR A 11 12.15 -11.31 2.39
C THR A 11 11.89 -12.39 3.42
N TYR A 12 10.89 -13.22 3.20
CA TYR A 12 10.59 -14.36 4.09
C TYR A 12 11.83 -15.23 4.39
N SER A 13 12.72 -15.37 3.40
CA SER A 13 13.97 -16.14 3.51
C SER A 13 15.06 -15.50 4.37
N ASN A 14 15.01 -14.18 4.64
CA ASN A 14 16.02 -13.49 5.45
C ASN A 14 15.49 -12.93 6.77
N MET A 15 14.18 -13.05 7.04
CA MET A 15 13.57 -12.62 8.30
C MET A 15 14.08 -13.41 9.52
N SER A 16 14.56 -14.64 9.34
CA SER A 16 15.12 -15.47 10.42
C SER A 16 16.55 -15.04 10.83
N SER A 17 17.21 -14.20 10.03
CA SER A 17 18.55 -13.67 10.31
C SER A 17 18.72 -12.30 9.63
N PRO A 18 18.00 -11.27 10.13
CA PRO A 18 17.96 -9.98 9.46
C PRO A 18 19.29 -9.24 9.58
N ASP A 19 19.55 -8.31 8.65
CA ASP A 19 20.64 -7.34 8.76
C ASP A 19 20.48 -6.57 10.10
N PRO A 20 21.52 -6.42 10.94
CA PRO A 20 21.42 -5.70 12.22
C PRO A 20 20.86 -4.28 12.08
N LEU A 21 21.05 -3.63 10.93
CA LEU A 21 20.49 -2.31 10.65
C LEU A 21 18.96 -2.31 10.61
N LEU A 22 18.31 -3.44 10.37
CA LEU A 22 16.85 -3.58 10.42
C LEU A 22 16.32 -3.17 11.78
N HIS A 23 16.93 -3.70 12.85
CA HIS A 23 16.51 -3.40 14.21
C HIS A 23 16.73 -1.93 14.54
N GLN A 24 17.86 -1.37 14.11
CA GLN A 24 18.13 0.05 14.30
C GLN A 24 17.08 0.93 13.59
N TYR A 25 16.83 0.71 12.30
CA TYR A 25 15.88 1.52 11.52
C TYR A 25 14.45 1.40 12.05
N TYR A 26 14.06 0.20 12.48
CA TYR A 26 12.77 -0.01 13.11
C TYR A 26 12.63 0.79 14.41
N GLU A 27 13.63 0.76 15.30
CA GLU A 27 13.57 1.52 16.56
C GLU A 27 13.55 3.04 16.33
N GLU A 28 14.33 3.53 15.36
CA GLU A 28 14.29 4.93 14.95
C GLU A 28 12.89 5.34 14.48
N ASP A 29 12.23 4.49 13.68
CA ASP A 29 10.90 4.78 13.14
C ASP A 29 9.79 4.58 14.18
N VAL A 30 9.95 3.68 15.15
CA VAL A 30 9.07 3.62 16.34
C VAL A 30 9.16 4.93 17.14
N ALA A 31 10.36 5.46 17.34
CA ALA A 31 10.52 6.76 18.01
C ALA A 31 9.87 7.89 17.20
N ALA A 32 10.01 7.87 15.87
CA ALA A 32 9.37 8.83 14.98
C ALA A 32 7.84 8.76 15.07
N ILE A 33 7.23 7.58 14.96
CA ILE A 33 5.77 7.40 15.09
C ILE A 33 5.29 7.84 16.48
N LYS A 34 6.04 7.52 17.54
CA LYS A 34 5.69 7.94 18.92
C LYS A 34 5.63 9.46 19.08
N ALA A 35 6.48 10.20 18.36
CA ALA A 35 6.45 11.66 18.35
C ALA A 35 5.23 12.24 17.61
N GLU A 36 4.51 11.41 16.85
CA GLU A 36 3.35 11.79 16.05
C GLU A 36 2.01 11.29 16.62
N LEU A 37 2.02 10.59 17.76
CA LEU A 37 0.82 10.06 18.40
C LEU A 37 -0.20 11.17 18.75
N GLY A 38 -1.49 10.84 18.63
CA GLY A 38 -2.58 11.76 18.96
C GLY A 38 -2.87 12.81 17.89
N LYS A 39 -2.23 12.73 16.71
CA LYS A 39 -2.58 13.60 15.58
C LYS A 39 -3.99 13.35 15.05
N ASN A 40 -4.55 14.36 14.40
CA ASN A 40 -5.76 14.24 13.59
C ASN A 40 -5.40 13.82 12.16
N TYR A 41 -6.11 12.83 11.64
CA TYR A 41 -5.92 12.32 10.29
C TYR A 41 -7.17 12.62 9.44
N PRO A 42 -7.07 13.49 8.41
CA PRO A 42 -8.19 13.80 7.52
C PRO A 42 -8.52 12.63 6.58
N MET A 43 -9.72 12.65 5.98
CA MET A 43 -10.06 11.76 4.86
C MET A 43 -9.45 12.27 3.56
N TYR A 44 -9.18 11.37 2.62
CA TYR A 44 -8.73 11.72 1.28
C TYR A 44 -9.78 11.34 0.24
N ILE A 45 -10.48 12.33 -0.31
CA ILE A 45 -11.55 12.12 -1.29
C ILE A 45 -11.34 13.10 -2.45
N ASN A 46 -11.44 12.59 -3.68
CA ASN A 46 -11.30 13.35 -4.92
C ASN A 46 -10.01 14.20 -4.99
N GLY A 47 -8.88 13.63 -4.58
CA GLY A 47 -7.59 14.31 -4.63
C GLY A 47 -7.34 15.32 -3.51
N THR A 48 -8.25 15.46 -2.55
CA THR A 48 -8.19 16.47 -1.49
C THR A 48 -8.30 15.87 -0.10
N TRP A 49 -7.51 16.40 0.84
CA TRP A 49 -7.65 16.12 2.26
C TRP A 49 -8.81 16.94 2.83
N ARG A 50 -9.66 16.30 3.63
CA ARG A 50 -10.82 16.94 4.26
C ARG A 50 -11.08 16.46 5.67
N GLU A 51 -11.61 17.36 6.48
CA GLU A 51 -12.16 17.04 7.79
C GLU A 51 -13.62 16.58 7.61
N GLY A 52 -14.01 15.56 8.38
CA GLY A 52 -15.39 15.09 8.47
C GLY A 52 -16.17 15.87 9.53
N ARG A 53 -17.41 15.45 9.78
CA ARG A 53 -18.28 16.06 10.82
C ARG A 53 -17.87 15.69 12.25
N SER A 54 -17.23 14.54 12.41
CA SER A 54 -16.78 14.01 13.69
C SER A 54 -15.56 13.13 13.50
N THR A 55 -14.82 12.90 14.59
CA THR A 55 -13.69 11.98 14.63
C THR A 55 -13.95 10.85 15.62
N PHE A 56 -13.24 9.74 15.46
CA PHE A 56 -13.12 8.69 16.47
C PHE A 56 -11.65 8.53 16.89
N THR A 57 -11.44 8.15 18.14
CA THR A 57 -10.10 7.94 18.70
C THR A 57 -9.69 6.47 18.54
N LYS A 58 -8.51 6.23 17.98
CA LYS A 58 -7.89 4.90 17.96
C LYS A 58 -6.83 4.83 19.05
N THR A 59 -6.96 3.84 19.94
CA THR A 59 -5.95 3.52 20.95
C THR A 59 -5.21 2.23 20.60
N SER A 60 -4.00 2.08 21.13
CA SER A 60 -3.19 0.88 20.94
C SER A 60 -3.75 -0.29 21.77
N PRO A 61 -3.75 -1.53 21.25
CA PRO A 61 -4.01 -2.72 22.06
C PRO A 61 -2.84 -3.08 22.99
N ILE A 62 -1.63 -2.54 22.75
CA ILE A 62 -0.45 -2.76 23.61
C ILE A 62 -0.62 -2.04 24.95
N ASP A 63 -1.13 -0.81 24.88
CA ASP A 63 -1.43 0.05 26.02
C ASP A 63 -2.63 0.94 25.64
N THR A 64 -3.79 0.70 26.24
CA THR A 64 -5.02 1.43 25.92
C THR A 64 -4.97 2.91 26.28
N SER A 65 -4.01 3.37 27.08
CA SER A 65 -3.76 4.79 27.33
C SER A 65 -3.02 5.48 26.16
N MET A 66 -2.40 4.70 25.28
CA MET A 66 -1.69 5.20 24.11
C MET A 66 -2.69 5.51 22.99
N VAL A 67 -2.92 6.80 22.75
CA VAL A 67 -3.73 7.28 21.62
C VAL A 67 -2.88 7.28 20.36
N ILE A 68 -3.23 6.44 19.39
CA ILE A 68 -2.58 6.39 18.07
C ILE A 68 -2.90 7.68 17.31
N GLY A 69 -4.18 8.04 17.27
CA GLY A 69 -4.64 9.25 16.61
C GLY A 69 -6.15 9.38 16.64
N HIS A 70 -6.62 10.49 16.10
CA HIS A 70 -8.03 10.78 15.85
C HIS A 70 -8.27 10.73 14.35
N PHE A 71 -9.21 9.89 13.93
CA PHE A 71 -9.50 9.63 12.52
C PHE A 71 -10.91 10.13 12.22
N GLN A 72 -11.12 10.66 11.01
CA GLN A 72 -12.46 11.10 10.62
C GLN A 72 -13.44 9.92 10.60
N GLN A 73 -14.62 10.15 11.16
CA GLN A 73 -15.77 9.28 11.02
C GLN A 73 -16.55 9.73 9.78
N GLY A 74 -16.33 9.06 8.65
CA GLY A 74 -17.08 9.34 7.43
C GLY A 74 -18.57 9.02 7.59
N ASP A 75 -19.42 9.87 7.01
CA ASP A 75 -20.87 9.71 7.00
C ASP A 75 -21.43 9.34 5.61
N ALA A 76 -22.76 9.30 5.48
CA ALA A 76 -23.41 8.93 4.23
C ALA A 76 -23.14 9.93 3.09
N GLU A 77 -22.91 11.21 3.41
CA GLU A 77 -22.58 12.24 2.41
C GLU A 77 -21.14 12.08 1.94
N ASP A 78 -20.20 11.82 2.85
CA ASP A 78 -18.81 11.52 2.50
C ASP A 78 -18.71 10.30 1.56
N VAL A 79 -19.48 9.24 1.85
CA VAL A 79 -19.55 8.04 1.01
C VAL A 79 -20.16 8.38 -0.35
N ALA A 80 -21.26 9.13 -0.39
CA ALA A 80 -21.90 9.52 -1.65
C ALA A 80 -20.94 10.32 -2.53
N GLU A 81 -20.18 11.26 -1.95
CA GLU A 81 -19.20 12.05 -2.67
C GLU A 81 -18.01 11.20 -3.16
N ALA A 82 -17.48 10.30 -2.32
CA ALA A 82 -16.42 9.39 -2.72
C ALA A 82 -16.84 8.50 -3.91
N VAL A 83 -18.07 7.99 -3.90
CA VAL A 83 -18.62 7.18 -5.00
C VAL A 83 -18.79 8.01 -6.27
N VAL A 84 -19.31 9.25 -6.17
CA VAL A 84 -19.44 10.15 -7.31
C VAL A 84 -18.06 10.47 -7.91
N ALA A 85 -17.08 10.80 -7.08
CA ALA A 85 -15.72 11.09 -7.52
C ALA A 85 -15.06 9.88 -8.20
N ALA A 86 -15.19 8.69 -7.61
CA ALA A 86 -14.67 7.45 -8.19
C ALA A 86 -15.32 7.14 -9.55
N LYS A 87 -16.64 7.30 -9.68
CA LYS A 87 -17.37 7.14 -10.96
C LYS A 87 -16.93 8.15 -12.00
N ALA A 88 -16.68 9.40 -11.61
CA ALA A 88 -16.21 10.44 -12.52
C ALA A 88 -14.78 10.18 -13.00
N ALA A 89 -13.90 9.64 -12.14
CA ALA A 89 -12.52 9.29 -12.49
C ALA A 89 -12.40 8.01 -13.35
N PHE A 90 -13.37 7.09 -13.21
CA PHE A 90 -13.29 5.76 -13.81
C PHE A 90 -13.07 5.74 -15.34
N PRO A 91 -13.76 6.55 -16.17
CA PRO A 91 -13.54 6.52 -17.62
C PRO A 91 -12.09 6.83 -18.01
N ALA A 92 -11.51 7.89 -17.43
CA ALA A 92 -10.11 8.27 -17.70
C ALA A 92 -9.13 7.20 -17.22
N TRP A 93 -9.37 6.61 -16.05
CA TRP A 93 -8.54 5.53 -15.51
C TRP A 93 -8.63 4.23 -16.32
N ARG A 94 -9.84 3.85 -16.74
CA ARG A 94 -10.11 2.69 -17.60
C ARG A 94 -9.35 2.81 -18.93
N ASP A 95 -9.37 4.01 -19.50
CA ASP A 95 -8.78 4.30 -20.81
C ASP A 95 -7.27 4.58 -20.75
N THR A 96 -6.70 4.73 -19.53
CA THR A 96 -5.25 4.79 -19.33
C THR A 96 -4.58 3.50 -19.82
N PRO A 97 -3.50 3.57 -20.64
CA PRO A 97 -2.76 2.39 -21.08
C PRO A 97 -2.30 1.51 -19.91
N TRP A 98 -2.38 0.19 -20.08
CA TRP A 98 -2.09 -0.71 -18.96
C TRP A 98 -0.64 -0.62 -18.48
N GLN A 99 0.29 -0.27 -19.38
CA GLN A 99 1.69 -0.03 -19.06
C GLN A 99 1.86 1.15 -18.10
N GLU A 100 1.09 2.22 -18.31
CA GLU A 100 1.10 3.39 -17.42
C GLU A 100 0.51 3.05 -16.05
N ARG A 101 -0.57 2.25 -16.01
CA ARG A 101 -1.13 1.74 -14.74
C ARG A 101 -0.13 0.88 -13.98
N VAL A 102 0.58 -0.01 -14.68
CA VAL A 102 1.65 -0.84 -14.10
C VAL A 102 2.77 0.04 -13.54
N ALA A 103 3.22 1.05 -14.29
CA ALA A 103 4.27 1.96 -13.83
C ALA A 103 3.86 2.73 -12.57
N LEU A 104 2.61 3.22 -12.51
CA LEU A 104 2.07 3.92 -11.35
C LEU A 104 2.00 3.01 -10.11
N LEU A 105 1.52 1.78 -10.26
CA LEU A 105 1.42 0.82 -9.17
C LEU A 105 2.79 0.37 -8.67
N ASN A 106 3.75 0.12 -9.57
CA ASN A 106 5.12 -0.19 -9.18
C ASN A 106 5.76 0.96 -8.39
N LYS A 107 5.54 2.21 -8.80
CA LYS A 107 5.99 3.38 -8.03
C LYS A 107 5.37 3.43 -6.63
N ALA A 108 4.10 3.06 -6.48
CA ALA A 108 3.46 2.98 -5.16
C ALA A 108 4.09 1.88 -4.30
N ALA A 109 4.38 0.70 -4.87
CA ALA A 109 5.07 -0.39 -4.18
C ALA A 109 6.49 0.04 -3.73
N ASP A 110 7.22 0.75 -4.58
CA ASP A 110 8.55 1.26 -4.22
C ASP A 110 8.49 2.25 -3.05
N LEU A 111 7.49 3.15 -3.06
CA LEU A 111 7.26 4.06 -1.93
C LEU A 111 6.85 3.35 -0.64
N ILE A 112 6.23 2.17 -0.72
CA ILE A 112 5.93 1.33 0.46
C ILE A 112 7.24 0.70 0.97
N SER A 113 8.00 0.02 0.11
CA SER A 113 9.28 -0.62 0.48
C SER A 113 10.31 0.41 1.01
N GLU A 114 10.34 1.63 0.46
CA GLU A 114 11.19 2.72 0.96
C GLU A 114 10.83 3.15 2.39
N ARG A 115 9.57 2.98 2.80
CA ARG A 115 9.02 3.37 4.11
C ARG A 115 8.65 2.16 4.98
N VAL A 116 9.18 0.98 4.67
CA VAL A 116 8.76 -0.29 5.29
C VAL A 116 8.86 -0.26 6.82
N PHE A 117 9.92 0.33 7.39
CA PHE A 117 10.09 0.41 8.85
C PHE A 117 9.14 1.40 9.52
N TYR A 118 8.84 2.52 8.86
CA TYR A 118 7.83 3.48 9.32
C TYR A 118 6.43 2.85 9.34
N LEU A 119 6.05 2.17 8.26
CA LEU A 119 4.78 1.46 8.16
C LEU A 119 4.70 0.32 9.17
N ALA A 120 5.78 -0.45 9.34
CA ALA A 120 5.85 -1.52 10.34
C ALA A 120 5.73 -0.97 11.78
N ALA A 121 6.40 0.14 12.10
CA ALA A 121 6.28 0.78 13.40
C ALA A 121 4.83 1.24 13.68
N ALA A 122 4.17 1.82 12.68
CA ALA A 122 2.75 2.19 12.77
C ALA A 122 1.87 0.96 13.01
N LEU A 123 2.03 -0.11 12.22
CA LEU A 123 1.30 -1.37 12.38
C LEU A 123 1.49 -1.98 13.77
N SER A 124 2.74 -2.05 14.25
CA SER A 124 3.01 -2.58 15.59
C SER A 124 2.31 -1.79 16.67
N LEU A 125 2.35 -0.45 16.63
CA LEU A 125 1.69 0.37 17.64
C LEU A 125 0.16 0.34 17.50
N GLU A 126 -0.38 0.34 16.28
CA GLU A 126 -1.82 0.44 16.03
C GLU A 126 -2.57 -0.88 16.28
N VAL A 127 -1.99 -2.02 15.89
CA VAL A 127 -2.65 -3.33 15.92
C VAL A 127 -1.92 -4.38 16.77
N GLY A 128 -0.78 -4.04 17.37
CA GLY A 128 -0.09 -4.90 18.35
C GLY A 128 0.76 -6.01 17.73
N LYS A 129 1.06 -5.94 16.42
CA LYS A 129 1.94 -6.91 15.75
C LYS A 129 3.35 -6.86 16.31
N ASN A 130 4.01 -8.00 16.44
CA ASN A 130 5.44 -7.99 16.75
C ASN A 130 6.25 -7.41 15.58
N ARG A 131 7.49 -6.99 15.84
CA ARG A 131 8.36 -6.32 14.85
C ARG A 131 8.44 -7.07 13.53
N MET A 132 8.69 -8.38 13.58
CA MET A 132 8.93 -9.15 12.36
C MET A 132 7.63 -9.35 11.59
N GLU A 133 6.52 -9.59 12.27
CA GLU A 133 5.19 -9.63 11.64
C GLU A 133 4.83 -8.31 10.97
N ALA A 134 5.09 -7.17 11.62
CA ALA A 134 4.77 -5.85 11.09
C ALA A 134 5.64 -5.48 9.89
N VAL A 135 6.94 -5.80 9.91
CA VAL A 135 7.83 -5.61 8.76
C VAL A 135 7.42 -6.53 7.61
N GLY A 136 7.09 -7.78 7.90
CA GLY A 136 6.59 -8.73 6.90
C GLY A 136 5.31 -8.24 6.22
N ASP A 137 4.34 -7.77 7.00
CA ASP A 137 3.05 -7.25 6.49
C ASP A 137 3.21 -6.00 5.61
N ALA A 138 4.07 -5.06 6.04
CA ALA A 138 4.36 -3.87 5.25
C ALA A 138 5.02 -4.21 3.90
N GLU A 139 5.97 -5.14 3.87
CA GLU A 139 6.63 -5.55 2.62
C GLU A 139 5.72 -6.44 1.75
N GLU A 140 4.93 -7.34 2.37
CA GLU A 140 3.95 -8.17 1.66
C GLU A 140 2.95 -7.30 0.90
N THR A 141 2.55 -6.15 1.45
CA THR A 141 1.71 -5.18 0.74
C THR A 141 2.36 -4.70 -0.56
N ALA A 142 3.66 -4.38 -0.56
CA ALA A 142 4.38 -3.99 -1.75
C ALA A 142 4.52 -5.14 -2.76
N ASP A 143 4.79 -6.35 -2.26
CA ASP A 143 4.92 -7.55 -3.09
C ASP A 143 3.60 -7.97 -3.74
N LEU A 144 2.46 -7.82 -3.06
CA LEU A 144 1.14 -8.06 -3.65
C LEU A 144 0.85 -7.10 -4.80
N ILE A 145 1.24 -5.83 -4.68
CA ILE A 145 1.13 -4.86 -5.78
C ILE A 145 2.01 -5.30 -6.96
N ARG A 146 3.27 -5.65 -6.70
CA ARG A 146 4.21 -6.13 -7.73
C ARG A 146 3.75 -7.41 -8.39
N TYR A 147 3.14 -8.32 -7.64
CA TYR A 147 2.54 -9.53 -8.18
C TYR A 147 1.40 -9.19 -9.17
N CYS A 148 0.48 -8.33 -8.79
CA CYS A 148 -0.62 -7.89 -9.66
C CYS A 148 -0.12 -7.22 -10.95
N THR A 149 0.91 -6.37 -10.86
CA THR A 149 1.49 -5.71 -12.04
C THR A 149 2.27 -6.68 -12.92
N GLN A 150 2.97 -7.67 -12.32
CA GLN A 150 3.64 -8.74 -13.04
C GLN A 150 2.63 -9.60 -13.82
N VAL A 151 1.52 -10.00 -13.18
CA VAL A 151 0.44 -10.74 -13.86
C VAL A 151 -0.09 -9.95 -15.06
N MET A 152 -0.31 -8.64 -14.93
CA MET A 152 -0.73 -7.81 -16.06
C MET A 152 0.31 -7.77 -17.19
N THR A 153 1.59 -7.72 -16.84
CA THR A 153 2.71 -7.68 -17.79
C THR A 153 2.86 -9.01 -18.53
N ASP A 154 2.80 -10.13 -17.82
CA ASP A 154 2.90 -11.49 -18.38
C ASP A 154 1.75 -11.80 -19.35
N ASN A 155 0.61 -11.13 -19.18
CA ASN A 155 -0.56 -11.25 -20.05
C ASN A 155 -0.65 -10.13 -21.11
N ASN A 156 0.45 -9.40 -21.36
CA ASN A 156 0.50 -8.28 -22.31
C ASN A 156 -0.73 -7.35 -22.18
N GLY A 157 -1.03 -7.02 -20.93
CA GLY A 157 -2.29 -6.43 -20.51
C GLY A 157 -3.39 -7.49 -20.38
N PHE A 158 -4.32 -7.51 -21.34
CA PHE A 158 -5.48 -8.41 -21.30
C PHE A 158 -5.45 -9.49 -22.38
N ILE A 159 -4.35 -9.62 -23.13
CA ILE A 159 -4.26 -10.47 -24.31
C ILE A 159 -3.13 -11.48 -24.12
N ARG A 160 -3.50 -12.74 -23.96
CA ARG A 160 -2.54 -13.84 -23.88
C ARG A 160 -2.63 -14.72 -25.11
N ASP A 161 -1.53 -14.84 -25.84
CA ASP A 161 -1.41 -15.80 -26.93
C ASP A 161 -1.32 -17.22 -26.36
N LEU A 162 -2.08 -18.14 -26.96
CA LEU A 162 -2.12 -19.55 -26.59
C LEU A 162 -1.25 -20.36 -27.55
N ALA A 163 -0.89 -21.58 -27.13
CA ALA A 163 -0.16 -22.50 -27.99
C ALA A 163 -0.91 -22.71 -29.31
N ALA A 164 -0.19 -22.58 -30.41
CA ALA A 164 -0.66 -22.80 -31.76
C ALA A 164 -0.37 -24.24 -32.19
N GLU A 165 -1.32 -24.91 -32.83
CA GLU A 165 -1.11 -26.24 -33.41
C GLU A 165 -0.30 -26.20 -34.71
N SER A 166 -0.24 -25.05 -35.38
CA SER A 166 0.57 -24.82 -36.58
C SER A 166 0.81 -23.32 -36.80
N GLU A 167 1.76 -22.96 -37.68
CA GLU A 167 2.02 -21.56 -38.07
C GLU A 167 0.83 -20.84 -38.71
N ARG A 168 -0.22 -21.57 -39.13
CA ARG A 168 -1.42 -21.00 -39.76
C ARG A 168 -2.56 -20.77 -38.77
N HIS A 169 -2.47 -21.31 -37.55
CA HIS A 169 -3.55 -21.25 -36.56
C HIS A 169 -3.06 -20.56 -35.29
N HIS A 170 -3.52 -19.35 -35.05
CA HIS A 170 -3.23 -18.61 -33.82
C HIS A 170 -4.50 -18.47 -32.99
N ASN A 171 -4.38 -18.79 -31.70
CA ASN A 171 -5.46 -18.63 -30.73
C ASN A 171 -5.01 -17.67 -29.64
N ARG A 172 -5.89 -16.76 -29.22
CA ARG A 172 -5.62 -15.81 -28.13
C ARG A 172 -6.77 -15.77 -27.14
N SER A 173 -6.46 -15.59 -25.87
CA SER A 173 -7.41 -15.29 -24.81
C SER A 173 -7.44 -13.79 -24.56
N VAL A 174 -8.63 -13.19 -24.51
CA VAL A 174 -8.83 -11.77 -24.18
C VAL A 174 -9.66 -11.65 -22.91
N LEU A 175 -9.04 -11.25 -21.81
CA LEU A 175 -9.66 -11.16 -20.48
C LEU A 175 -9.90 -9.71 -20.07
N LYS A 176 -10.46 -8.90 -20.97
CA LYS A 176 -10.78 -7.50 -20.67
C LYS A 176 -12.08 -7.42 -19.87
N PRO A 177 -12.10 -6.83 -18.66
CA PRO A 177 -13.33 -6.58 -17.91
C PRO A 177 -14.31 -5.71 -18.73
N HIS A 178 -15.60 -6.02 -18.67
CA HIS A 178 -16.68 -5.29 -19.33
C HIS A 178 -17.12 -4.06 -18.53
#